data_AF-A0A942DPK6-F1
#
_entry.id   AF-A0A942DPK6-F1
#
_cell.length_a   1.000
_cell.length_b   1.000
_cell.length_c   1.000
_cell.angle_alpha   90.00
_cell.angle_beta   90.00
_cell.angle_gamma   90.00
#
_symmetry.space_group_name_H-M   'P 1'
#
loop_
_entity.id
_entity.type
_entity.pdbx_description
1 polymer ?
#
loop_
_entity_poly.entity_id
_entity_poly.type
_entity_poly.pdbx_seq_one_letter_code
_entity_poly.pdbx_strand_id
1 'polypeptide(L)'
;MDLQPPTSTPEPTPERQRRPTTQGPLPELPAPNKVSPANQTCWYLGAIVLATGLVGFVVPGLFLLHLNPVHNLLFIVSGALAVWCGITAPDYTAKKFCGWLGAVYFVVGLAGFAFGHRAISLTRPTSTGIAEETSFLWQLVPGRFELGTADHVLHLMIGTIFLAAAFMTLRGVRRSKEKITWH
;
A
#
# COMPACT_ATOMS: atom_id res chain seq x y z
N MET A 1 -100.30 -4.86 -20.71
CA MET A 1 -99.93 -4.02 -19.56
C MET A 1 -98.93 -4.83 -18.77
N ASP A 2 -97.64 -4.57 -18.97
CA ASP A 2 -96.57 -5.10 -18.12
C ASP A 2 -95.63 -3.93 -17.82
N LEU A 3 -95.61 -3.52 -16.55
CA LEU A 3 -94.81 -2.41 -16.03
C LEU A 3 -93.44 -2.95 -15.62
N GLN A 4 -92.39 -2.56 -16.35
CA GLN A 4 -91.01 -2.81 -15.94
C GLN A 4 -90.65 -1.96 -14.71
N PRO A 5 -89.99 -2.52 -13.68
CA PRO A 5 -89.51 -1.76 -12.54
C PRO A 5 -88.22 -0.98 -12.86
N PRO A 6 -87.94 0.11 -12.13
CA PRO A 6 -86.83 1.01 -12.40
C PRO A 6 -85.47 0.41 -12.00
N THR A 7 -84.52 0.54 -12.93
CA THR A 7 -83.09 0.20 -12.76
C THR A 7 -82.46 1.11 -11.70
N SER A 8 -82.04 0.54 -10.57
CA SER A 8 -81.28 1.26 -9.54
C SER A 8 -79.81 1.39 -9.93
N THR A 9 -79.35 2.63 -10.10
CA THR A 9 -77.94 2.98 -10.33
C THR A 9 -77.11 2.72 -9.07
N PRO A 10 -75.94 2.06 -9.15
CA PRO A 10 -75.06 1.87 -7.99
C PRO A 10 -74.35 3.17 -7.60
N GLU A 11 -74.25 3.38 -6.30
CA GLU A 11 -73.60 4.52 -5.64
C GLU A 11 -72.07 4.49 -5.84
N PRO A 12 -71.41 5.63 -6.15
CA PRO A 12 -69.96 5.67 -6.32
C PRO A 12 -69.23 5.45 -4.98
N THR A 13 -68.30 4.50 -4.99
CA THR A 13 -67.46 4.16 -3.84
C THR A 13 -66.55 5.33 -3.46
N PRO A 14 -66.43 5.70 -2.17
CA PRO A 14 -65.57 6.81 -1.75
C PRO A 14 -64.11 6.49 -2.08
N GLU A 15 -63.54 7.32 -2.96
CA GLU A 15 -62.14 7.26 -3.37
C GLU A 15 -61.26 7.55 -2.16
N ARG A 16 -60.73 6.48 -1.57
CA ARG A 16 -59.79 6.51 -0.44
C ARG A 16 -58.52 7.22 -0.89
N GLN A 17 -58.43 8.52 -0.59
CA GLN A 17 -57.23 9.34 -0.74
C GLN A 17 -56.02 8.60 -0.16
N ARG A 18 -55.20 8.00 -1.05
CA ARG A 18 -53.91 7.43 -0.69
C ARG A 18 -52.99 8.59 -0.35
N ARG A 19 -52.70 8.75 0.94
CA ARG A 19 -51.58 9.57 1.42
C ARG A 19 -50.32 9.17 0.65
N PRO A 20 -49.67 10.08 -0.10
CA PRO A 20 -48.33 9.83 -0.58
C PRO A 20 -47.40 10.01 0.62
N THR A 21 -47.05 8.91 1.28
CA THR A 21 -46.06 8.94 2.36
C THR A 21 -45.14 7.75 2.21
N THR A 22 -44.33 7.81 1.16
CA THR A 22 -43.09 7.04 1.09
C THR A 22 -42.03 7.98 0.51
N GLN A 23 -41.47 8.83 1.37
CA GLN A 23 -40.10 9.28 1.14
C GLN A 23 -39.27 8.00 1.19
N GLY A 24 -38.99 7.43 0.01
CA GLY A 24 -38.03 6.35 -0.11
C GLY A 24 -36.70 6.81 0.49
N PRO A 25 -35.87 5.89 1.00
CA PRO A 25 -34.54 6.23 1.49
C PRO A 25 -33.85 7.10 0.45
N LEU A 26 -33.42 8.31 0.85
CA LEU A 26 -32.59 9.16 0.01
C LEU A 26 -31.43 8.30 -0.51
N PRO A 27 -31.08 8.37 -1.81
CA PRO A 27 -29.96 7.62 -2.35
C PRO A 27 -28.74 7.90 -1.48
N GLU A 28 -28.32 6.86 -0.76
CA GLU A 28 -27.23 6.94 0.21
C GLU A 28 -26.01 7.42 -0.57
N LEU A 29 -25.60 8.66 -0.32
CA LEU A 29 -24.45 9.25 -0.99
C LEU A 29 -23.27 8.29 -0.78
N PRO A 30 -22.58 7.86 -1.85
CA PRO A 30 -21.51 6.89 -1.73
C PRO A 30 -20.52 7.39 -0.68
N ALA A 31 -20.36 6.61 0.38
CA ALA A 31 -19.53 6.97 1.51
C ALA A 31 -18.13 7.40 1.00
N PRO A 32 -17.52 8.43 1.62
CA PRO A 32 -16.23 8.95 1.18
C PRO A 32 -15.24 7.81 1.02
N ASN A 33 -14.65 7.71 -0.17
CA ASN A 33 -13.78 6.62 -0.59
C ASN A 33 -12.61 6.52 0.39
N LYS A 34 -12.67 5.57 1.33
CA LYS A 34 -11.62 5.39 2.35
C LYS A 34 -10.40 4.82 1.65
N VAL A 35 -9.35 5.62 1.52
CA VAL A 35 -8.05 5.20 0.99
C VAL A 35 -7.57 3.98 1.76
N SER A 36 -7.25 2.88 1.05
CA SER A 36 -6.79 1.67 1.72
C SER A 36 -5.44 1.86 2.41
N PRO A 37 -5.12 1.08 3.47
CA PRO A 37 -3.80 1.11 4.10
C PRO A 37 -2.65 0.92 3.11
N ALA A 38 -2.83 0.04 2.11
CA ALA A 38 -1.84 -0.19 1.06
C ALA A 38 -1.56 1.08 0.22
N ASN A 39 -2.59 1.81 -0.19
CA ASN A 39 -2.42 3.07 -0.93
C ASN A 39 -1.70 4.13 -0.07
N GLN A 40 -2.09 4.26 1.20
CA GLN A 40 -1.42 5.19 2.12
C GLN A 40 0.05 4.85 2.31
N THR A 41 0.38 3.58 2.56
CA THR A 41 1.78 3.14 2.69
C THR A 41 2.57 3.36 1.40
N CYS A 42 2.01 3.00 0.25
CA CYS A 42 2.62 3.27 -1.06
C CYS A 42 2.98 4.74 -1.25
N TRP A 43 2.08 5.66 -0.89
CA TRP A 43 2.34 7.09 -0.95
C TRP A 43 3.44 7.52 0.03
N TYR A 44 3.25 7.32 1.34
CA TYR A 44 4.14 7.87 2.36
C TYR A 44 5.51 7.19 2.35
N LEU A 45 5.53 5.86 2.41
CA LEU A 45 6.78 5.11 2.44
C LEU A 45 7.48 5.17 1.08
N GLY A 46 6.73 5.15 -0.02
CA GLY A 46 7.28 5.34 -1.35
C GLY A 46 7.97 6.69 -1.51
N ALA A 47 7.37 7.77 -1.00
CA ALA A 47 7.97 9.10 -1.04
C ALA A 47 9.26 9.17 -0.20
N ILE A 48 9.28 8.53 0.98
CA ILE A 48 10.48 8.44 1.82
C ILE A 48 11.58 7.68 1.08
N VAL A 49 11.29 6.49 0.53
CA VAL A 49 12.27 5.67 -0.21
C VAL A 49 12.81 6.42 -1.43
N LEU A 50 11.93 7.10 -2.18
CA LEU A 50 12.32 7.94 -3.31
C LEU A 50 13.25 9.06 -2.87
N ALA A 51 12.91 9.78 -1.79
CA ALA A 51 13.74 10.84 -1.25
C ALA A 51 15.11 10.31 -0.76
N THR A 52 15.15 9.15 -0.08
CA THR A 52 16.40 8.51 0.33
C THR A 52 17.28 8.20 -0.87
N GLY A 53 16.73 7.67 -1.96
CA GLY A 53 17.49 7.40 -3.18
C GLY A 53 18.06 8.66 -3.84
N LEU A 54 17.32 9.78 -3.84
CA LEU A 54 17.81 11.06 -4.35
C LEU A 54 18.91 11.66 -3.46
N VAL A 55 18.70 11.70 -2.14
CA VAL A 55 19.67 12.24 -1.18
C VAL A 55 20.94 11.38 -1.15
N GLY A 56 20.84 10.07 -1.37
CA GLY A 56 21.97 9.14 -1.39
C GLY A 56 23.04 9.48 -2.43
N PHE A 57 22.70 10.18 -3.52
CA PHE A 57 23.71 10.65 -4.48
C PHE A 57 24.56 11.81 -3.94
N VAL A 58 24.01 12.58 -3.01
CA VAL A 58 24.69 13.73 -2.39
C VAL A 58 25.37 13.31 -1.09
N VAL A 59 24.75 12.39 -0.34
CA VAL A 59 25.19 11.93 0.98
C VAL A 59 25.27 10.39 0.98
N PRO A 60 26.31 9.78 0.38
CA PRO A 60 26.40 8.33 0.21
C PRO A 60 26.56 7.53 1.51
N GLY A 61 26.82 8.20 2.64
CA GLY A 61 26.88 7.62 3.99
C GLY A 61 25.69 7.96 4.89
N LEU A 62 24.57 8.40 4.32
CA LEU A 62 23.38 8.79 5.08
C LEU A 62 22.91 7.65 5.99
N PHE A 63 22.75 7.90 7.30
CA PHE A 63 22.34 6.90 8.30
C PHE A 63 23.17 5.60 8.32
N LEU A 64 24.47 5.69 7.99
CA LEU A 64 25.37 4.53 7.92
C LEU A 64 25.00 3.52 6.82
N LEU A 65 24.13 3.89 5.87
CA LEU A 65 23.76 3.07 4.72
C LEU A 65 24.88 3.06 3.67
N HIS A 66 24.92 2.01 2.86
CA HIS A 66 25.80 1.89 1.69
C HIS A 66 25.09 2.37 0.43
N LEU A 67 24.85 3.68 0.36
CA LEU A 67 24.12 4.33 -0.72
C LEU A 67 25.01 4.54 -1.95
N ASN A 68 25.38 3.43 -2.59
CA ASN A 68 26.08 3.46 -3.88
C ASN A 68 25.09 3.83 -5.02
N PRO A 69 25.60 4.24 -6.21
CA PRO A 69 24.75 4.66 -7.32
C PRO A 69 23.69 3.63 -7.74
N VAL A 70 24.01 2.33 -7.66
CA VAL A 70 23.06 1.25 -8.00
C VAL A 70 21.96 1.16 -6.95
N HIS A 71 22.30 1.24 -5.67
CA HIS A 71 21.35 1.21 -4.55
C HIS A 71 20.41 2.42 -4.61
N ASN A 72 20.96 3.61 -4.89
CA ASN A 72 20.18 4.83 -5.05
C ASN A 72 19.19 4.72 -6.21
N LEU A 73 19.62 4.15 -7.33
CA LEU A 73 18.75 3.92 -8.48
C LEU A 73 17.61 2.95 -8.13
N LEU A 74 17.89 1.87 -7.39
CA LEU A 74 16.87 0.94 -6.91
C LEU A 74 15.85 1.63 -5.99
N PHE A 75 16.30 2.49 -5.08
CA PHE A 75 15.41 3.30 -4.22
C PHE A 75 14.57 4.30 -5.02
N ILE A 76 15.15 4.97 -6.02
CA ILE A 76 14.40 5.90 -6.87
C ILE A 76 13.32 5.14 -7.66
N VAL A 77 13.67 4.04 -8.32
CA VAL A 77 12.72 3.28 -9.15
C VAL A 77 11.62 2.68 -8.28
N SER A 78 11.97 2.01 -7.19
CA SER A 78 10.98 1.42 -6.27
C SER A 78 10.10 2.47 -5.60
N GLY A 79 10.69 3.58 -5.13
CA GLY A 79 9.98 4.69 -4.51
C GLY A 79 9.03 5.39 -5.48
N ALA A 80 9.47 5.66 -6.71
CA ALA A 80 8.62 6.26 -7.74
C ALA A 80 7.43 5.35 -8.11
N LEU A 81 7.66 4.05 -8.27
CA LEU A 81 6.59 3.08 -8.52
C LEU A 81 5.63 2.98 -7.32
N ALA A 82 6.14 3.04 -6.10
CA ALA A 82 5.33 3.05 -4.89
C ALA A 82 4.45 4.31 -4.82
N VAL A 83 5.02 5.49 -5.04
CA VAL A 83 4.26 6.75 -5.08
C VAL A 83 3.19 6.71 -6.16
N TRP A 84 3.54 6.28 -7.38
CA TRP A 84 2.57 6.07 -8.45
C TRP A 84 1.41 5.20 -7.96
N CYS A 85 1.72 4.02 -7.41
CA CYS A 85 0.72 3.08 -6.92
C CYS A 85 -0.15 3.67 -5.80
N GLY A 86 0.41 4.53 -4.95
CA GLY A 86 -0.34 5.19 -3.88
C GLY A 86 -1.40 6.16 -4.39
N ILE A 87 -1.10 6.86 -5.48
CA ILE A 87 -1.93 7.94 -6.04
C ILE A 87 -3.00 7.42 -6.99
N THR A 88 -2.56 6.63 -7.97
CA THR A 88 -3.38 6.36 -9.16
C THR A 88 -3.89 4.92 -9.20
N ALA A 89 -3.25 3.99 -8.49
CA ALA A 89 -3.60 2.59 -8.62
C ALA A 89 -4.81 2.22 -7.73
N PRO A 90 -5.72 1.37 -8.24
CA PRO A 90 -6.79 0.80 -7.43
C PRO A 90 -6.24 0.02 -6.22
N ASP A 91 -7.03 -0.08 -5.15
CA ASP A 91 -6.67 -0.78 -3.90
C ASP A 91 -6.10 -2.18 -4.11
N TYR A 92 -6.65 -2.93 -5.06
CA TYR A 92 -6.17 -4.27 -5.38
C TYR A 92 -4.75 -4.27 -5.94
N THR A 93 -4.44 -3.32 -6.81
CA THR A 93 -3.12 -3.14 -7.42
C THR A 93 -2.11 -2.67 -6.38
N ALA A 94 -2.47 -1.66 -5.58
CA ALA A 94 -1.62 -1.18 -4.49
C ALA A 94 -1.31 -2.29 -3.48
N LYS A 95 -2.31 -3.10 -3.09
CA LYS A 95 -2.11 -4.26 -2.20
C LYS A 95 -1.13 -5.27 -2.79
N LYS A 96 -1.29 -5.62 -4.08
CA LYS A 96 -0.38 -6.57 -4.75
C LYS A 96 1.04 -6.03 -4.82
N PHE A 97 1.18 -4.74 -5.14
CA PHE A 97 2.47 -4.06 -5.18
C PHE A 97 3.14 -4.05 -3.80
N CYS A 98 2.43 -3.65 -2.74
CA CYS A 98 2.92 -3.73 -1.36
C CYS A 98 3.36 -5.15 -0.99
N GLY A 99 2.57 -6.17 -1.35
CA GLY A 99 2.91 -7.56 -1.08
C GLY A 99 4.22 -7.99 -1.76
N TRP A 100 4.36 -7.72 -3.07
CA TRP A 100 5.55 -8.08 -3.84
C TRP A 100 6.79 -7.29 -3.42
N LEU A 101 6.69 -5.96 -3.37
CA LEU A 101 7.81 -5.11 -2.99
C LEU A 101 8.24 -5.40 -1.55
N GLY A 102 7.26 -5.53 -0.64
CA GLY A 102 7.52 -5.88 0.75
C GLY A 102 8.25 -7.22 0.89
N ALA A 103 7.83 -8.24 0.14
CA ALA A 103 8.51 -9.54 0.14
C ALA A 103 9.95 -9.45 -0.39
N VAL A 104 10.19 -8.72 -1.48
CA VAL A 104 11.55 -8.53 -2.03
C VAL A 104 12.46 -7.86 -1.00
N TYR A 105 12.04 -6.73 -0.43
CA TYR A 105 12.82 -6.02 0.58
C TYR A 105 13.08 -6.89 1.82
N PHE A 106 12.05 -7.60 2.30
CA PHE A 106 12.19 -8.47 3.46
C PHE A 106 13.20 -9.61 3.21
N VAL A 107 13.10 -10.27 2.06
CA VAL A 107 14.02 -11.36 1.68
C VAL A 107 15.44 -10.85 1.50
N VAL A 108 15.65 -9.69 0.86
CA VAL A 108 16.97 -9.08 0.71
C VAL A 108 17.59 -8.78 2.07
N GLY A 109 16.83 -8.17 2.99
CA GLY A 109 17.30 -7.89 4.34
C GLY A 109 17.66 -9.18 5.11
N LEU A 110 16.83 -10.21 5.01
CA LEU A 110 17.09 -11.50 5.66
C LEU A 110 18.31 -12.21 5.08
N ALA A 111 18.43 -12.23 3.75
CA ALA A 111 19.58 -12.79 3.04
C ALA A 111 20.87 -12.06 3.40
N GLY A 112 20.81 -10.75 3.59
CA GLY A 112 21.92 -9.94 4.08
C GLY A 112 22.47 -10.39 5.44
N PHE A 113 21.59 -10.73 6.39
CA PHE A 113 22.02 -11.29 7.68
C PHE A 113 22.45 -12.75 7.58
N ALA A 114 21.83 -13.54 6.72
CA ALA A 114 22.14 -14.97 6.56
C ALA A 114 23.46 -15.22 5.83
N PHE A 115 23.79 -14.39 4.84
CA PHE A 115 24.95 -14.55 3.95
C PHE A 115 25.97 -13.42 4.07
N GLY A 116 25.71 -12.41 4.90
CA GLY A 116 26.65 -11.33 5.16
C GLY A 116 27.80 -11.79 6.06
N HIS A 117 29.00 -11.30 5.78
CA HIS A 117 30.21 -11.62 6.53
C HIS A 117 30.91 -10.34 7.00
N ARG A 118 31.85 -10.44 7.93
CA ARG A 118 32.65 -9.28 8.34
C ARG A 118 33.65 -8.95 7.23
N ALA A 119 33.56 -7.74 6.69
CA ALA A 119 34.46 -7.27 5.64
C ALA A 119 34.55 -5.74 5.62
N ILE A 120 35.62 -5.26 4.99
CA ILE A 120 35.83 -3.84 4.71
C ILE A 120 34.98 -3.47 3.49
N SER A 121 34.22 -2.40 3.63
CA SER A 121 33.45 -1.81 2.53
C SER A 121 34.39 -1.05 1.59
N LEU A 122 34.29 -1.28 0.28
CA LEU A 122 35.07 -0.57 -0.74
C LEU A 122 34.32 0.66 -1.27
N THR A 123 33.01 0.73 -1.03
CA THR A 123 32.13 1.79 -1.55
C THR A 123 31.82 2.89 -0.54
N ARG A 124 32.08 2.66 0.76
CA ARG A 124 31.81 3.65 1.80
C ARG A 124 33.01 4.57 2.02
N PRO A 125 32.90 5.89 1.76
CA PRO A 125 33.91 6.83 2.18
C PRO A 125 33.86 6.96 3.71
N THR A 126 34.92 6.56 4.41
CA THR A 126 34.98 6.77 5.86
C THR A 126 35.29 8.23 6.17
N SER A 127 34.47 8.85 7.03
CA SER A 127 34.64 10.23 7.51
C SER A 127 35.99 10.48 8.19
N THR A 128 36.65 9.40 8.66
CA THR A 128 37.92 9.42 9.38
C THR A 128 39.11 8.94 8.56
N GLY A 129 38.91 8.52 7.30
CA GLY A 129 39.98 7.97 6.44
C GLY A 129 40.49 6.58 6.85
N ILE A 130 39.92 5.96 7.89
CA ILE A 130 40.26 4.61 8.33
C ILE A 130 39.23 3.64 7.74
N ALA A 131 39.65 2.50 7.19
CA ALA A 131 38.71 1.49 6.72
C ALA A 131 37.83 0.98 7.88
N GLU A 132 36.52 1.22 7.84
CA GLU A 132 35.58 0.67 8.82
C GLU A 132 35.18 -0.76 8.43
N GLU A 133 35.41 -1.71 9.34
CA GLU A 133 34.83 -3.04 9.21
C GLU A 133 33.32 -2.97 9.40
N THR A 134 32.61 -3.56 8.44
CA THR A 134 31.15 -3.67 8.50
C THR A 134 30.76 -5.09 8.84
N SER A 135 29.92 -5.24 9.86
CA SER A 135 29.31 -6.54 10.17
C SER A 135 28.26 -6.87 9.11
N PHE A 136 28.10 -8.16 8.81
CA PHE A 136 27.13 -8.66 7.83
C PHE A 136 27.20 -7.97 6.46
N LEU A 137 28.40 -7.61 5.99
CA LEU A 137 28.56 -7.09 4.64
C LEU A 137 28.24 -8.21 3.64
N TRP A 138 27.26 -7.96 2.79
CA TRP A 138 26.95 -8.81 1.65
C TRP A 138 27.36 -8.10 0.36
N GLN A 139 28.40 -8.62 -0.28
CA GLN A 139 28.92 -8.12 -1.55
C GLN A 139 28.38 -9.00 -2.67
N LEU A 140 27.40 -8.50 -3.42
CA LEU A 140 26.93 -9.20 -4.62
C LEU A 140 27.89 -8.95 -5.79
N VAL A 141 28.40 -7.72 -5.88
CA VAL A 141 29.46 -7.30 -6.80
C VAL A 141 30.42 -6.40 -6.04
N PRO A 142 31.65 -6.84 -5.73
CA PRO A 142 32.62 -6.06 -4.96
C PRO A 142 32.85 -4.67 -5.55
N GLY A 143 32.86 -3.63 -4.72
CA GLY A 143 33.08 -2.24 -5.14
C GLY A 143 31.93 -1.59 -5.93
N ARG A 144 30.82 -2.29 -6.16
CA ARG A 144 29.66 -1.72 -6.89
C ARG A 144 28.33 -1.97 -6.19
N PHE A 145 28.14 -3.15 -5.61
CA PHE A 145 26.92 -3.53 -4.93
C PHE A 145 27.24 -4.25 -3.62
N GLU A 146 27.31 -3.44 -2.57
CA GLU A 146 27.64 -3.81 -1.22
C GLU A 146 26.48 -3.39 -0.30
N LEU A 147 26.05 -4.30 0.57
CA LEU A 147 24.94 -4.12 1.50
C LEU A 147 25.45 -4.43 2.91
N GLY A 148 25.52 -3.42 3.77
CA GLY A 148 25.96 -3.59 5.17
C GLY A 148 24.80 -3.83 6.13
N THR A 149 25.13 -3.96 7.42
CA THR A 149 24.13 -4.15 8.49
C THR A 149 23.00 -3.11 8.42
N ALA A 150 23.34 -1.82 8.29
CA ALA A 150 22.33 -0.75 8.26
C ALA A 150 21.37 -0.91 7.07
N ASP A 151 21.90 -1.31 5.91
CA ASP A 151 21.10 -1.60 4.73
C ASP A 151 20.12 -2.75 5.01
N HIS A 152 20.60 -3.85 5.59
CA HIS A 152 19.75 -5.02 5.89
C HIS A 152 18.63 -4.69 6.87
N VAL A 153 18.92 -3.91 7.92
CA VAL A 153 17.91 -3.43 8.86
C VAL A 153 16.86 -2.60 8.14
N LEU A 154 17.29 -1.64 7.31
CA LEU A 154 16.37 -0.80 6.55
C LEU A 154 15.49 -1.63 5.60
N HIS A 155 16.08 -2.63 4.94
CA HIS A 155 15.34 -3.54 4.06
C HIS A 155 14.29 -4.35 4.81
N LEU A 156 14.63 -4.90 5.99
CA LEU A 156 13.67 -5.58 6.84
C LEU A 156 12.54 -4.67 7.31
N MET A 157 12.85 -3.43 7.69
CA MET A 157 11.85 -2.44 8.12
C MET A 157 10.88 -2.09 6.98
N ILE A 158 11.41 -1.68 5.83
CA ILE A 158 10.61 -1.36 4.64
C ILE A 158 9.76 -2.55 4.23
N GLY A 159 10.39 -3.74 4.15
CA GLY A 159 9.72 -4.99 3.79
C GLY A 159 8.55 -5.33 4.71
N THR A 160 8.77 -5.24 6.02
CA THR A 160 7.75 -5.53 7.03
C THR A 160 6.58 -4.55 6.95
N ILE A 161 6.84 -3.25 6.79
CA ILE A 161 5.78 -2.23 6.70
C ILE A 161 4.91 -2.46 5.45
N PHE A 162 5.52 -2.72 4.30
CA PHE A 162 4.79 -3.02 3.07
C PHE A 162 3.97 -4.30 3.17
N LEU A 163 4.54 -5.38 3.73
CA LEU A 163 3.81 -6.64 3.96
C LEU A 163 2.63 -6.46 4.92
N ALA A 164 2.82 -5.72 6.01
CA ALA A 164 1.77 -5.42 6.98
C ALA A 164 0.63 -4.63 6.31
N ALA A 165 0.95 -3.62 5.49
CA ALA A 165 -0.05 -2.86 4.75
C ALA A 165 -0.85 -3.73 3.77
N ALA A 166 -0.19 -4.61 3.02
CA ALA A 166 -0.85 -5.56 2.11
C ALA A 166 -1.80 -6.50 2.87
N PHE A 167 -1.37 -7.00 4.03
CA PHE A 167 -2.15 -7.88 4.88
C PHE A 167 -3.36 -7.18 5.51
N MET A 168 -3.20 -5.95 6.00
CA MET A 168 -4.29 -5.15 6.55
C MET A 168 -5.35 -4.84 5.50
N THR A 169 -4.96 -4.46 4.29
CA THR A 169 -5.89 -4.26 3.17
C THR A 169 -6.64 -5.56 2.82
N LEU A 170 -5.95 -6.72 2.83
CA LEU A 170 -6.60 -8.01 2.59
C LEU A 170 -7.68 -8.34 3.65
N ARG A 171 -7.37 -8.11 4.93
CA ARG A 171 -8.31 -8.34 6.04
C ARG A 171 -9.51 -7.39 5.97
N GLY A 172 -9.30 -6.13 5.59
CA GLY A 172 -10.37 -5.15 5.36
C GLY A 172 -11.39 -5.64 4.33
N VAL A 173 -10.92 -6.15 3.19
CA VAL A 173 -11.78 -6.67 2.12
C VAL A 173 -12.59 -7.91 2.57
N ARG A 174 -11.97 -8.83 3.32
CA ARG A 174 -12.67 -10.03 3.82
C ARG A 174 -13.82 -9.69 4.77
N ARG A 175 -13.58 -8.79 5.73
CA ARG A 175 -14.61 -8.34 6.70
C ARG A 175 -15.81 -7.70 6.01
N SER A 176 -15.61 -6.94 4.93
CA SER A 176 -16.72 -6.32 4.19
C SER A 176 -17.57 -7.36 3.46
N LYS A 177 -16.96 -8.42 2.89
CA LYS A 177 -17.70 -9.50 2.22
C LYS A 177 -18.57 -10.29 3.18
N GLU A 178 -18.06 -10.61 4.38
CA GLU A 178 -18.84 -11.33 5.40
C GLU A 178 -20.10 -10.56 5.81
N LYS A 179 -20.06 -9.23 5.90
CA LYS A 179 -21.24 -8.42 6.24
C LYS A 179 -22.35 -8.46 5.17
N ILE A 180 -22.01 -8.64 3.91
CA ILE A 180 -22.97 -8.62 2.79
C ILE A 180 -23.74 -9.95 2.70
N THR A 181 -23.15 -11.07 3.14
CA THR A 181 -23.76 -12.41 3.01
C THR A 181 -24.79 -12.77 4.07
N TRP A 182 -25.07 -11.89 5.04
CA TRP A 182 -26.03 -12.14 6.15
C TRP A 182 -27.34 -11.37 6.02
N HIS A 183 -27.64 -10.83 4.84
CA HIS A 183 -28.90 -10.14 4.51
C HIS A 183 -29.51 -10.76 3.26
#